data_AF-A0A4U3LB04-F1
#
_entry.id   AF-A0A4U3LB04-F1
#
_cell.length_a   1.000
_cell.length_b   1.000
_cell.length_c   1.000
_cell.angle_alpha   90.00
_cell.angle_beta   90.00
_cell.angle_gamma   90.00
#
_symmetry.space_group_name_H-M   'P 1'
#
loop_
_entity.id
_entity.type
_entity.pdbx_description
1 polymer ?
#
loop_
_entity_poly.entity_id
_entity_poly.type
_entity_poly.pdbx_seq_one_letter_code
_entity_poly.pdbx_strand_id
1 'polypeptide(L)' 'MRRRPVNSSSVRSVGWSDGTLELEYVNGYVYQYFDVPQPTYAALLAAPSIGAYINKHIKPYYEFREI' A
#
# COMPACT_ATOMS: atom_id res chain seq x y z
N MET A 1 5.27 8.25 -9.22
CA MET A 1 5.63 8.34 -7.78
C MET A 1 6.87 7.49 -7.50
N ARG A 2 7.61 7.75 -6.41
CA ARG A 2 8.78 6.92 -6.01
C ARG A 2 8.41 6.05 -4.82
N ARG A 3 8.39 4.71 -5.00
CA ARG A 3 8.19 3.77 -3.89
C ARG A 3 9.38 3.77 -2.94
N ARG A 4 9.12 3.49 -1.66
CA ARG A 4 10.13 3.35 -0.61
C ARG A 4 10.06 1.94 -0.03
N PRO A 5 11.21 1.28 0.20
CA PRO A 5 11.21 -0.05 0.81
C PRO A 5 10.66 0.02 2.23
N VAL A 6 9.98 -1.03 2.65
CA VAL A 6 9.38 -1.15 3.99
C VAL A 6 9.80 -2.46 4.64
N ASN A 7 9.79 -2.51 5.97
CA ASN A 7 10.03 -3.74 6.71
C ASN A 7 8.71 -4.54 6.81
N SER A 8 8.49 -5.47 5.90
CA SER A 8 7.33 -6.35 5.88
C SER A 8 7.68 -7.69 5.23
N SER A 9 7.05 -8.77 5.70
CA SER A 9 7.17 -10.10 5.11
C SER A 9 6.38 -10.26 3.80
N SER A 10 5.40 -9.39 3.52
CA SER A 10 4.54 -9.50 2.34
C SER A 10 4.69 -8.34 1.36
N VAL A 11 5.09 -7.15 1.84
CA VAL A 11 5.24 -5.93 1.02
C VAL A 11 6.71 -5.54 0.93
N ARG A 12 7.23 -5.43 -0.29
CA ARG A 12 8.60 -5.01 -0.58
C ARG A 12 8.73 -3.48 -0.54
N SER A 13 7.81 -2.76 -1.18
CA SER A 13 7.88 -1.29 -1.22
C SER A 13 6.50 -0.64 -1.34
N VAL A 14 6.39 0.61 -0.87
CA VAL A 14 5.14 1.39 -0.84
C VAL A 14 5.39 2.78 -1.42
N GLY A 15 4.51 3.26 -2.29
CA GLY A 15 4.49 4.63 -2.80
C GLY A 15 3.11 5.26 -2.66
N TRP A 16 3.05 6.59 -2.53
CA TRP A 16 1.79 7.33 -2.57
C TRP A 16 1.98 8.66 -3.30
N SER A 17 1.03 9.02 -4.16
CA SER A 17 0.95 10.33 -4.82
C SER A 17 -0.48 10.59 -5.25
N ASP A 18 -1.00 11.78 -4.96
CA ASP A 18 -2.28 12.28 -5.50
C ASP A 18 -3.45 11.29 -5.35
N GLY A 19 -3.56 10.68 -4.16
CA GLY A 19 -4.62 9.71 -3.86
C GLY A 19 -4.38 8.29 -4.38
N THR A 20 -3.30 8.05 -5.12
CA THR A 20 -2.94 6.70 -5.58
C THR A 20 -1.88 6.10 -4.66
N LEU A 21 -2.22 4.97 -4.02
CA LEU A 21 -1.31 4.14 -3.24
C LEU A 21 -0.79 2.99 -4.11
N GLU A 22 0.52 2.84 -4.23
CA GLU A 22 1.15 1.76 -4.96
C GLU A 22 1.89 0.80 -4.01
N LEU A 23 1.59 -0.49 -4.13
CA LEU A 23 2.15 -1.56 -3.30
C LEU A 23 2.88 -2.57 -4.19
N GLU A 24 4.16 -2.77 -3.91
CA GLU A 24 4.94 -3.87 -4.50
C GLU A 24 5.05 -4.99 -3.47
N TYR A 25 4.55 -6.17 -3.82
CA TYR A 25 4.61 -7.35 -2.97
C TYR A 25 5.94 -8.10 -3.18
N VAL A 26 6.34 -8.91 -2.19
CA VAL A 26 7.61 -9.65 -2.22
C VAL A 26 7.70 -10.65 -3.38
N ASN A 27 6.55 -11.13 -3.87
CA ASN A 27 6.41 -12.04 -5.00
C ASN A 27 6.43 -11.32 -6.38
N GLY A 28 6.59 -9.99 -6.40
CA GLY A 28 6.76 -9.20 -7.62
C GLY A 28 5.49 -8.54 -8.15
N TYR A 29 4.30 -8.91 -7.65
CA TYR A 29 3.06 -8.23 -8.06
C TYR A 29 3.03 -6.79 -7.56
N VAL A 30 2.55 -5.89 -8.42
CA VAL A 30 2.38 -4.47 -8.10
C VAL A 30 0.91 -4.11 -8.24
N TYR A 31 0.37 -3.49 -7.20
CA TYR A 31 -1.02 -3.03 -7.18
C TYR A 31 -1.08 -1.54 -6.94
N GLN A 32 -1.99 -0.87 -7.65
CA GLN A 32 -2.39 0.51 -7.35
C GLN A 32 -3.79 0.51 -6.78
N TYR A 33 -3.97 1.17 -5.63
CA TYR A 33 -5.24 1.49 -5.02
C TYR A 33 -5.54 2.97 -5.23
N PHE A 34 -6.76 3.29 -5.64
CA PHE A 34 -7.19 4.65 -5.97
C PHE A 34 -7.95 5.30 -4.82
N ASP A 35 -8.03 6.63 -4.85
CA ASP A 35 -8.73 7.46 -3.87
C ASP A 35 -8.34 7.19 -2.41
N VAL A 36 -7.11 6.74 -2.18
CA VAL A 36 -6.55 6.47 -0.85
C VAL A 36 -6.09 7.80 -0.22
N PRO A 37 -6.72 8.25 0.89
CA PRO A 37 -6.35 9.50 1.54
C PRO A 37 -4.92 9.43 2.10
N GLN A 38 -4.22 10.57 2.10
CA GLN A 38 -2.89 10.70 2.68
C GLN A 38 -2.81 10.19 4.14
N PRO A 39 -3.82 10.41 5.01
CA PRO A 39 -3.82 9.82 6.36
C PRO A 39 -3.80 8.29 6.38
N THR A 40 -4.48 7.62 5.45
CA THR A 40 -4.47 6.15 5.33
C THR A 40 -3.08 5.65 4.95
N TYR A 41 -2.39 6.36 4.05
CA TYR A 41 -0.99 6.07 3.72
C TYR A 41 -0.05 6.27 4.92
N ALA A 42 -0.20 7.37 5.66
CA ALA A 42 0.60 7.62 6.86
C ALA A 42 0.37 6.53 7.93
N ALA A 43 -0.88 6.13 8.14
CA ALA A 43 -1.23 5.07 9.08
C ALA A 43 -0.72 3.70 8.64
N LEU A 44 -0.72 3.40 7.34
CA LEU A 44 -0.10 2.19 6.79
C LEU A 44 1.39 2.10 7.14
N LEU A 45 2.14 3.20 6.98
CA LEU A 45 3.57 3.24 7.30
C LEU A 45 3.87 3.13 8.80
N ALA A 46 2.96 3.61 9.65
CA ALA A 46 3.08 3.53 11.10
C ALA A 46 2.54 2.20 11.68
N ALA A 47 1.91 1.36 10.86
CA ALA A 47 1.24 0.15 11.33
C ALA A 47 2.26 -0.89 11.83
N PRO A 48 1.97 -1.59 12.96
CA PRO A 48 2.84 -2.65 13.46
C PRO A 48 2.93 -3.85 12.51
N SER A 49 1.92 -4.01 11.63
CA SER A 49 1.92 -4.98 10.54
C SER A 49 1.31 -4.35 9.29
N ILE A 50 2.15 -4.06 8.31
CA ILE A 50 1.76 -3.50 7.01
C ILE A 50 0.72 -4.38 6.32
N GLY A 51 0.96 -5.69 6.27
CA GLY A 51 0.04 -6.65 5.64
C GLY A 51 -1.33 -6.70 6.33
N ALA A 52 -1.36 -6.69 7.66
CA ALA A 52 -2.62 -6.68 8.40
C ALA A 52 -3.40 -5.37 8.19
N TYR A 53 -2.70 -4.23 8.14
CA TYR A 53 -3.33 -2.94 7.85
C TYR A 53 -3.92 -2.92 6.44
N ILE A 54 -3.20 -3.40 5.44
CA ILE A 54 -3.70 -3.49 4.05
C ILE A 54 -4.97 -4.32 3.97
N ASN A 55 -4.96 -5.52 4.57
CA ASN A 55 -6.12 -6.42 4.54
C ASN A 55 -7.35 -5.83 5.26
N LYS A 56 -7.14 -5.02 6.31
CA LYS A 56 -8.23 -4.47 7.11
C LYS A 56 -8.75 -3.12 6.61
N HIS A 57 -7.87 -2.24 6.14
CA HIS A 57 -8.21 -0.82 5.87
C HIS A 57 -8.03 -0.41 4.42
N ILE A 58 -7.43 -1.23 3.56
CA ILE A 58 -7.16 -0.86 2.16
C ILE A 58 -7.94 -1.77 1.21
N LYS A 59 -7.65 -3.08 1.20
CA LYS A 59 -8.27 -4.04 0.27
C LYS A 59 -9.80 -4.03 0.24
N PRO A 60 -10.52 -3.90 1.36
CA PRO A 60 -11.99 -3.92 1.33
C PRO A 60 -12.63 -2.62 0.84
N TYR A 61 -11.88 -1.51 0.76
CA TYR A 61 -12.44 -0.16 0.66
C TYR A 61 -12.04 0.62 -0.58
N TYR A 62 -10.97 0.23 -1.25
CA TYR A 62 -10.45 0.97 -2.40
C TYR A 62 -10.39 0.09 -3.64
N GLU A 63 -10.89 0.64 -4.74
CA GLU A 63 -10.70 0.07 -6.07
C GLU A 63 -9.23 -0.03 -6.41
N PHE A 64 -8.86 -1.10 -7.10
CA PHE A 64 -7.47 -1.36 -7.42
C PHE A 64 -7.28 -1.93 -8.81
N ARG A 65 -6.05 -1.82 -9.31
CA ARG A 65 -5.58 -2.54 -10.50
C ARG A 65 -4.22 -3.15 -10.25
N GLU A 66 -3.96 -4.25 -10.93
CA GLU A 66 -2.62 -4.84 -11.07
C GLU A 66 -1.86 -4.15 -12.21
N ILE A 67 -0.54 -4.00 -12.08
CA ILE A 67 0.38 -3.46 -13.10
C ILE A 67 1.31 -4.57 -13.58
#